data_AF-A0A1V5GMX9-F1
#
_entry.id   AF-A0A1V5GMX9-F1
#
_cell.length_a   1.000
_cell.length_b   1.000
_cell.length_c   1.000
_cell.angle_alpha   90.00
_cell.angle_beta   90.00
_cell.angle_gamma   90.00
#
_symmetry.space_group_name_H-M   'P 1'
#
loop_
_entity.id
_entity.type
_entity.pdbx_description
1 polymer ?
#
loop_
_entity_poly.entity_id
_entity_poly.type
_entity_poly.pdbx_seq_one_letter_code
_entity_poly.pdbx_strand_id
1 'polypeptide(L)'
;MCLLLSAAICGTTAVFPAASAAEFAPPSIVDDTVTADSSGVCGQNASWTLRSGTLTISGTGNMVNWESASVVPWSKYMSEIRNVVIQNGITNVGRAAFYNATNLTSVTIPDSVTAISSNAFQRTALSSVTLSVYVTSIGLEAFAGCQNLREIKIYAANCNIVNLPETINNSGKGNFNGTVFGVAGSAVESTVKSYNYNFSALQDVPKATTTTTKATTTTTKATTTTKATTKATTAKPTTTATTTVTTTTTTFQWNWGWPGWPGWPPQQTQTTKPEPPTPGTQPAPILFGDANLDKKVDISDAVLIMQSLSNPSLYGINGSEPSHITERGKDSADVSSRGDGVTNHDALAIQKYTLDLVTSLPC
;
A
#
# COMPACT_ATOMS: atom_id res chain seq x y z
N MET A 1 -8.94 -25.40 93.63
CA MET A 1 -7.52 -25.76 93.37
C MET A 1 -7.27 -25.49 91.89
N CYS A 2 -6.20 -24.82 91.42
CA CYS A 2 -4.77 -24.99 91.74
C CYS A 2 -4.23 -26.30 91.14
N LEU A 3 -3.15 -26.36 90.35
CA LEU A 3 -2.16 -25.34 89.91
C LEU A 3 -1.40 -25.86 88.65
N LEU A 4 -1.13 -25.01 87.65
CA LEU A 4 0.03 -25.04 86.69
C LEU A 4 0.21 -26.34 85.84
N LEU A 5 1.01 -26.49 84.77
CA LEU A 5 1.83 -25.68 83.83
C LEU A 5 1.77 -26.47 82.45
N SER A 6 2.43 -26.22 81.31
CA SER A 6 3.49 -25.31 80.83
C SER A 6 3.51 -25.17 79.29
N ALA A 7 4.45 -24.38 78.78
CA ALA A 7 4.93 -24.30 77.39
C ALA A 7 5.86 -25.49 77.02
N ALA A 8 6.32 -25.75 75.78
CA ALA A 8 5.90 -25.46 74.39
C ALA A 8 6.94 -26.15 73.44
N ILE A 9 7.12 -25.65 72.19
CA ILE A 9 8.08 -26.11 71.15
C ILE A 9 7.62 -27.44 70.49
N CYS A 10 7.00 -27.47 69.31
CA CYS A 10 7.35 -26.98 67.96
C CYS A 10 8.22 -27.98 67.16
N GLY A 11 7.76 -28.38 65.96
CA GLY A 11 8.47 -29.35 65.09
C GLY A 11 7.59 -30.18 64.15
N THR A 12 6.51 -29.66 63.57
CA THR A 12 5.68 -30.41 62.60
C THR A 12 6.37 -30.52 61.23
N THR A 13 6.71 -31.73 60.82
CA THR A 13 7.35 -32.01 59.52
C THR A 13 6.34 -31.86 58.37
N ALA A 14 6.38 -30.73 57.66
CA ALA A 14 5.64 -30.55 56.42
C ALA A 14 6.33 -31.32 55.27
N VAL A 15 5.64 -32.30 54.69
CA VAL A 15 6.10 -33.01 53.49
C VAL A 15 5.77 -32.19 52.26
N PHE A 16 6.80 -31.73 51.54
CA PHE A 16 6.64 -31.13 50.22
C PHE A 16 6.76 -32.22 49.14
N PRO A 17 5.82 -32.31 48.18
CA PRO A 17 5.99 -33.20 47.03
C PRO A 17 7.12 -32.69 46.13
N ALA A 18 7.88 -33.61 45.52
CA ALA A 18 8.99 -33.25 44.64
C ALA A 18 8.48 -32.52 43.38
N ALA A 19 9.02 -31.32 43.12
CA ALA A 19 8.78 -30.62 41.87
C ALA A 19 9.50 -31.37 40.74
N SER A 20 8.75 -31.75 39.70
CA SER A 20 9.33 -32.33 38.49
C SER A 20 10.19 -31.29 37.78
N ALA A 21 11.51 -31.52 37.73
CA ALA A 21 12.43 -30.69 36.97
C ALA A 21 12.23 -30.97 35.48
N ALA A 22 11.39 -30.18 34.82
CA ALA A 22 11.31 -30.16 33.36
C ALA A 22 12.66 -29.67 32.82
N GLU A 23 13.42 -30.59 32.23
CA GLU A 23 14.74 -30.32 31.66
C GLU A 23 14.58 -29.38 30.46
N PHE A 24 14.93 -28.10 30.65
CA PHE A 24 14.97 -27.12 29.58
C PHE A 24 16.09 -27.48 28.62
N ALA A 25 15.76 -28.24 27.57
CA ALA A 25 16.63 -28.42 26.43
C ALA A 25 17.05 -27.03 25.91
N PRO A 26 18.37 -26.76 25.74
CA PRO A 26 18.81 -25.48 25.24
C PRO A 26 18.24 -25.25 23.83
N PRO A 27 17.88 -24.01 23.46
CA PRO A 27 17.34 -23.73 22.13
C PRO A 27 18.34 -24.18 21.07
N SER A 28 17.90 -25.03 20.14
CA SER A 28 18.71 -25.50 19.01
C SER A 28 19.33 -24.31 18.31
N ILE A 29 20.66 -24.28 18.21
CA ILE A 29 21.37 -23.24 17.49
C ILE A 29 20.92 -23.30 16.04
N VAL A 30 20.19 -22.27 15.60
CA VAL A 30 19.88 -22.08 14.19
C VAL A 30 21.16 -21.74 13.45
N ASP A 31 21.41 -22.44 12.35
CA ASP A 31 22.59 -22.22 11.52
C ASP A 31 22.40 -20.94 10.68
N ASP A 32 22.90 -19.82 11.20
CA ASP A 32 22.85 -18.51 10.53
C ASP A 32 23.72 -18.43 9.25
N THR A 33 24.37 -19.52 8.82
CA THR A 33 25.12 -19.54 7.55
C THR A 33 24.27 -19.69 6.29
N VAL A 34 22.92 -19.77 6.42
CA VAL A 34 22.00 -19.73 5.27
C VAL A 34 21.96 -18.33 4.63
N THR A 35 22.96 -18.05 3.79
CA THR A 35 22.91 -16.97 2.79
C THR A 35 21.69 -17.14 1.90
N ALA A 36 21.05 -16.05 1.49
CA ALA A 36 19.85 -16.13 0.66
C ALA A 36 20.13 -16.79 -0.70
N ASP A 37 19.30 -17.76 -1.09
CA ASP A 37 19.42 -18.51 -2.37
C ASP A 37 19.38 -17.55 -3.58
N SER A 38 18.68 -16.42 -3.43
CA SER A 38 18.82 -15.23 -4.27
C SER A 38 18.23 -13.99 -3.62
N SER A 39 18.55 -12.83 -4.16
CA SER A 39 17.99 -11.53 -3.76
C SER A 39 18.05 -10.51 -4.89
N GLY A 40 17.25 -9.45 -4.81
CA GLY A 40 17.32 -8.32 -5.74
C GLY A 40 16.34 -7.19 -5.39
N VAL A 41 16.07 -6.32 -6.36
CA VAL A 41 15.09 -5.23 -6.25
C VAL A 41 13.76 -5.59 -6.93
N CYS A 42 12.65 -5.04 -6.45
CA CYS A 42 11.30 -5.22 -7.01
C CYS A 42 10.41 -3.96 -6.88
N GLY A 43 11.03 -2.80 -6.63
CA GLY A 43 10.44 -1.47 -6.52
C GLY A 43 11.54 -0.44 -6.26
N GLN A 44 11.21 0.85 -6.32
CA GLN A 44 12.19 1.93 -6.09
C GLN A 44 12.85 1.84 -4.71
N ASN A 45 12.06 1.51 -3.69
CA ASN A 45 12.50 1.29 -2.31
C ASN A 45 12.14 -0.11 -1.80
N ALA A 46 11.89 -1.06 -2.71
CA ALA A 46 11.47 -2.42 -2.37
C ALA A 46 12.44 -3.47 -2.93
N SER A 47 12.77 -4.46 -2.10
CA SER A 47 13.69 -5.55 -2.38
C SER A 47 13.06 -6.91 -2.08
N TRP A 48 13.70 -7.97 -2.54
CA TRP A 48 13.27 -9.33 -2.28
C TRP A 48 14.45 -10.23 -1.91
N THR A 49 14.17 -11.28 -1.14
CA THR A 49 15.08 -12.39 -0.86
C THR A 49 14.33 -13.71 -0.96
N LEU A 50 14.96 -14.74 -1.51
CA LEU A 50 14.47 -16.11 -1.52
C LEU A 50 15.31 -16.94 -0.53
N ARG A 51 14.65 -17.65 0.38
CA ARG A 51 15.27 -18.60 1.31
C ARG A 51 14.41 -19.86 1.41
N SER A 52 14.93 -21.01 0.97
CA SER A 52 14.30 -22.33 1.09
C SER A 52 12.85 -22.37 0.59
N GLY A 53 12.58 -21.76 -0.57
CA GLY A 53 11.24 -21.65 -1.15
C GLY A 53 10.32 -20.60 -0.51
N THR A 54 10.84 -19.77 0.41
CA THR A 54 10.12 -18.62 0.98
C THR A 54 10.65 -17.33 0.37
N LEU A 55 9.81 -16.66 -0.42
CA LEU A 55 10.09 -15.36 -1.03
C LEU A 55 9.64 -14.24 -0.09
N THR A 56 10.58 -13.52 0.49
CA THR A 56 10.32 -12.36 1.35
C THR A 56 10.43 -11.08 0.52
N ILE A 57 9.40 -10.24 0.54
CA ILE A 57 9.38 -8.89 -0.03
C ILE A 57 9.56 -7.87 1.09
N SER A 58 10.53 -6.98 0.95
CA SER A 58 11.02 -6.04 1.97
C SER A 58 11.07 -4.61 1.43
N GLY A 59 11.11 -3.64 2.34
CA GLY A 59 11.26 -2.21 1.98
C GLY A 59 9.95 -1.43 2.07
N THR A 60 9.83 -0.36 1.27
CA THR A 60 8.71 0.59 1.38
C THR A 60 8.06 0.95 0.05
N GLY A 61 6.76 1.29 0.11
CA GLY A 61 5.98 1.75 -1.03
C GLY A 61 5.46 0.63 -1.93
N ASN A 62 5.22 0.96 -3.19
CA ASN A 62 4.60 0.04 -4.15
C ASN A 62 5.63 -0.95 -4.73
N MET A 63 5.23 -2.22 -4.85
CA MET A 63 5.89 -3.15 -5.77
C MET A 63 5.63 -2.71 -7.22
N VAL A 64 6.57 -3.01 -8.12
CA VAL A 64 6.42 -2.78 -9.57
C VAL A 64 5.23 -3.56 -10.13
N ASN A 65 4.48 -2.95 -11.04
CA ASN A 65 3.51 -3.63 -11.90
C ASN A 65 4.25 -4.30 -13.07
N TRP A 66 4.08 -5.62 -13.23
CA TRP A 66 4.78 -6.39 -14.24
C TRP A 66 3.84 -6.80 -15.38
N GLU A 67 4.36 -6.82 -16.61
CA GLU A 67 3.60 -7.25 -17.79
C GLU A 67 3.35 -8.76 -17.85
N SER A 68 4.18 -9.55 -17.15
CA SER A 68 4.08 -11.01 -17.12
C SER A 68 4.94 -11.61 -16.00
N ALA A 69 4.60 -12.82 -15.55
CA ALA A 69 5.45 -13.62 -14.67
C ALA A 69 6.86 -13.86 -15.23
N SER A 70 7.06 -13.81 -16.54
CA SER A 70 8.40 -14.00 -17.15
C SER A 70 9.39 -12.89 -16.81
N VAL A 71 8.91 -11.66 -16.56
CA VAL A 71 9.76 -10.47 -16.32
C VAL A 71 9.94 -10.13 -14.83
N VAL A 72 9.29 -10.85 -13.91
CA VAL A 72 9.48 -10.62 -12.47
C VAL A 72 10.90 -11.07 -12.04
N PRO A 73 11.54 -10.43 -11.05
CA PRO A 73 12.92 -10.73 -10.68
C PRO A 73 13.20 -12.17 -10.21
N TRP A 74 12.16 -12.84 -9.71
CA TRP A 74 12.16 -14.23 -9.24
C TRP A 74 11.58 -15.22 -10.26
N SER A 75 11.39 -14.84 -11.53
CA SER A 75 10.76 -15.69 -12.57
C SER A 75 11.43 -17.07 -12.71
N LYS A 76 12.77 -17.11 -12.69
CA LYS A 76 13.57 -18.35 -12.68
C LYS A 76 13.33 -19.27 -11.47
N TYR A 77 12.75 -18.76 -10.38
CA TYR A 77 12.45 -19.49 -9.15
C TYR A 77 10.94 -19.75 -8.95
N MET A 78 10.09 -19.46 -9.94
CA MET A 78 8.63 -19.51 -9.78
C MET A 78 8.08 -20.90 -9.42
N SER A 79 8.81 -21.96 -9.76
CA SER A 79 8.53 -23.35 -9.35
C SER A 79 9.02 -23.73 -7.94
N GLU A 80 9.88 -22.92 -7.32
CA GLU A 80 10.45 -23.17 -6.00
C GLU A 80 9.72 -22.41 -4.89
N ILE A 81 9.05 -21.30 -5.23
CA ILE A 81 8.29 -20.47 -4.30
C ILE A 81 7.07 -21.25 -3.78
N ARG A 82 7.06 -21.48 -2.46
CA ARG A 82 5.98 -22.12 -1.68
C ARG A 82 5.29 -21.14 -0.74
N ASN A 83 6.06 -20.20 -0.19
CA ASN A 83 5.57 -19.16 0.70
C ASN A 83 5.96 -17.78 0.16
N VAL A 84 5.07 -16.80 0.30
CA VAL A 84 5.40 -15.37 0.11
C VAL A 84 5.18 -14.62 1.42
N VAL A 85 6.17 -13.84 1.85
CA VAL A 85 6.08 -13.00 3.05
C VAL A 85 6.30 -11.54 2.65
N ILE A 86 5.24 -10.74 2.63
CA ILE A 86 5.33 -9.30 2.38
C ILE A 86 5.52 -8.61 3.74
N GLN A 87 6.55 -7.78 3.87
CA GLN A 87 6.87 -7.08 5.12
C GLN A 87 6.18 -5.71 5.23
N ASN A 88 5.98 -5.27 6.46
CA ASN A 88 5.46 -3.93 6.78
C ASN A 88 6.29 -2.84 6.08
N GLY A 89 5.60 -1.93 5.39
CA GLY A 89 6.17 -0.85 4.60
C GLY A 89 5.75 -0.93 3.12
N ILE A 90 5.49 -2.13 2.61
CA ILE A 90 4.93 -2.33 1.26
C ILE A 90 3.44 -1.93 1.25
N THR A 91 3.03 -1.14 0.27
CA THR A 91 1.68 -0.56 0.17
C THR A 91 0.82 -1.15 -0.96
N ASN A 92 1.43 -1.61 -2.05
CA ASN A 92 0.73 -2.27 -3.16
C ASN A 92 1.42 -3.57 -3.54
N VAL A 93 0.62 -4.65 -3.70
CA VAL A 93 1.07 -5.87 -4.39
C VAL A 93 0.93 -5.66 -5.89
N GLY A 94 2.05 -5.64 -6.59
CA GLY A 94 2.13 -5.25 -8.01
C GLY A 94 1.49 -6.24 -8.98
N ARG A 95 1.07 -5.73 -10.14
CA ARG A 95 0.43 -6.52 -11.22
C ARG A 95 1.28 -7.74 -11.57
N ALA A 96 0.62 -8.90 -11.70
CA ALA A 96 1.21 -10.19 -12.07
C ALA A 96 2.42 -10.69 -11.22
N ALA A 97 2.70 -10.09 -10.04
CA ALA A 97 3.91 -10.35 -9.26
C ALA A 97 4.14 -11.85 -8.90
N PHE A 98 3.06 -12.61 -8.66
CA PHE A 98 3.09 -14.04 -8.36
C PHE A 98 2.19 -14.85 -9.32
N TYR A 99 1.93 -14.31 -10.52
CA TYR A 99 1.16 -15.00 -11.56
C TYR A 99 1.75 -16.38 -11.87
N ASN A 100 0.91 -17.41 -11.84
CA ASN A 100 1.26 -18.80 -12.11
C ASN A 100 2.41 -19.32 -11.21
N ALA A 101 2.53 -18.82 -9.98
CA ALA A 101 3.32 -19.47 -8.93
C ALA A 101 2.58 -20.72 -8.43
N THR A 102 2.59 -21.80 -9.23
CA THR A 102 1.74 -22.99 -9.02
C THR A 102 2.07 -23.79 -7.76
N ASN A 103 3.20 -23.51 -7.10
CA ASN A 103 3.59 -24.14 -5.84
C ASN A 103 3.38 -23.22 -4.62
N LEU A 104 2.96 -21.96 -4.82
CA LEU A 104 2.69 -20.99 -3.75
C LEU A 104 1.41 -21.37 -3.00
N THR A 105 1.55 -21.88 -1.77
CA THR A 105 0.45 -22.35 -0.92
C THR A 105 0.10 -21.40 0.23
N SER A 106 1.03 -20.51 0.62
CA SER A 106 0.85 -19.55 1.72
C SER A 106 1.33 -18.15 1.36
N VAL A 107 0.54 -17.12 1.69
CA VAL A 107 0.95 -15.72 1.60
C VAL A 107 0.65 -14.97 2.90
N THR A 108 1.65 -14.25 3.41
CA THR A 108 1.49 -13.28 4.50
C THR A 108 1.43 -11.88 3.90
N ILE A 109 0.28 -11.21 4.05
CA ILE A 109 0.03 -9.83 3.60
C ILE A 109 -0.11 -8.94 4.85
N PRO A 110 0.71 -7.88 4.99
CA PRO A 110 0.75 -7.05 6.19
C PRO A 110 -0.29 -5.91 6.14
N ASP A 111 -0.58 -5.32 7.29
CA ASP A 111 -1.51 -4.19 7.44
C ASP A 111 -1.11 -2.95 6.62
N SER A 112 0.16 -2.80 6.21
CA SER A 112 0.58 -1.69 5.35
C SER A 112 0.08 -1.79 3.91
N VAL A 113 -0.34 -2.97 3.44
CA VAL A 113 -0.85 -3.15 2.07
C VAL A 113 -2.27 -2.61 1.98
N THR A 114 -2.47 -1.65 1.08
CA THR A 114 -3.77 -1.04 0.79
C THR A 114 -4.36 -1.50 -0.55
N ALA A 115 -3.55 -2.03 -1.47
CA ALA A 115 -4.01 -2.46 -2.78
C ALA A 115 -3.37 -3.80 -3.21
N ILE A 116 -4.16 -4.62 -3.90
CA ILE A 116 -3.70 -5.79 -4.64
C ILE A 116 -4.02 -5.57 -6.11
N SER A 117 -3.01 -5.40 -6.94
CA SER A 117 -3.16 -5.12 -8.37
C SER A 117 -3.63 -6.35 -9.16
N SER A 118 -4.05 -6.13 -10.40
CA SER A 118 -4.56 -7.16 -11.30
C SER A 118 -3.61 -8.35 -11.47
N ASN A 119 -4.15 -9.55 -11.65
CA ASN A 119 -3.42 -10.80 -11.89
C ASN A 119 -2.42 -11.23 -10.77
N ALA A 120 -2.32 -10.51 -9.65
CA ALA A 120 -1.19 -10.59 -8.71
C ALA A 120 -0.91 -11.99 -8.13
N PHE A 121 -1.95 -12.77 -7.81
CA PHE A 121 -1.87 -14.15 -7.31
C PHE A 121 -2.62 -15.15 -8.21
N GLN A 122 -2.86 -14.78 -9.48
CA GLN A 122 -3.59 -15.61 -10.44
C GLN A 122 -2.88 -16.95 -10.66
N ARG A 123 -3.66 -18.05 -10.71
CA ARG A 123 -3.16 -19.43 -10.95
C ARG A 123 -2.13 -19.90 -9.90
N THR A 124 -2.28 -19.47 -8.65
CA THR A 124 -1.49 -19.97 -7.51
C THR A 124 -2.18 -21.14 -6.81
N ALA A 125 -1.46 -21.81 -5.91
CA ALA A 125 -1.97 -22.94 -5.10
C ALA A 125 -2.46 -22.54 -3.70
N LEU A 126 -2.68 -21.24 -3.46
CA LEU A 126 -3.18 -20.68 -2.19
C LEU A 126 -4.49 -21.35 -1.78
N SER A 127 -4.56 -21.83 -0.53
CA SER A 127 -5.76 -22.47 0.03
C SER A 127 -6.65 -21.48 0.81
N SER A 128 -6.02 -20.51 1.48
CA SER A 128 -6.67 -19.38 2.13
C SER A 128 -5.88 -18.09 1.94
N VAL A 129 -6.58 -16.95 2.00
CA VAL A 129 -5.98 -15.61 1.97
C VAL A 129 -6.63 -14.75 3.07
N THR A 130 -5.85 -13.93 3.75
CA THR A 130 -6.35 -12.94 4.72
C THR A 130 -5.87 -11.55 4.34
N LEU A 131 -6.82 -10.62 4.24
CA LEU A 131 -6.64 -9.22 3.85
C LEU A 131 -7.04 -8.31 5.00
N SER A 132 -6.16 -7.36 5.33
CA SER A 132 -6.32 -6.44 6.46
C SER A 132 -7.52 -5.50 6.32
N VAL A 133 -7.80 -4.71 7.36
CA VAL A 133 -8.79 -3.62 7.33
C VAL A 133 -8.41 -2.49 6.37
N TYR A 134 -7.19 -2.48 5.85
CA TYR A 134 -6.63 -1.39 5.04
C TYR A 134 -6.68 -1.65 3.53
N VAL A 135 -6.98 -2.87 3.08
CA VAL A 135 -7.08 -3.20 1.66
C VAL A 135 -8.32 -2.54 1.06
N THR A 136 -8.13 -1.43 0.35
CA THR A 136 -9.20 -0.66 -0.29
C THR A 136 -9.57 -1.19 -1.68
N SER A 137 -8.66 -1.92 -2.35
CA SER A 137 -8.92 -2.48 -3.68
C SER A 137 -8.29 -3.86 -3.94
N ILE A 138 -9.02 -4.67 -4.69
CA ILE A 138 -8.55 -5.91 -5.32
C ILE A 138 -8.84 -5.80 -6.82
N GLY A 139 -7.76 -5.76 -7.61
CA GLY A 139 -7.79 -5.60 -9.06
C GLY A 139 -8.19 -6.86 -9.84
N LEU A 140 -8.38 -6.69 -11.14
CA LEU A 140 -8.95 -7.70 -12.03
C LEU A 140 -8.14 -9.01 -12.03
N GLU A 141 -8.81 -10.16 -11.96
CA GLU A 141 -8.20 -11.50 -11.93
C GLU A 141 -7.18 -11.75 -10.79
N ALA A 142 -7.11 -10.91 -9.74
CA ALA A 142 -6.05 -11.00 -8.72
C ALA A 142 -5.92 -12.39 -8.05
N PHE A 143 -7.04 -13.11 -7.86
CA PHE A 143 -7.09 -14.49 -7.36
C PHE A 143 -7.77 -15.45 -8.35
N ALA A 144 -7.75 -15.15 -9.66
CA ALA A 144 -8.35 -16.01 -10.68
C ALA A 144 -7.65 -17.37 -10.79
N GLY A 145 -8.41 -18.45 -11.00
CA GLY A 145 -7.88 -19.79 -11.21
C GLY A 145 -7.09 -20.37 -10.03
N CYS A 146 -7.27 -19.87 -8.81
CA CYS A 146 -6.60 -20.39 -7.61
C CYS A 146 -7.28 -21.69 -7.16
N GLN A 147 -6.91 -22.82 -7.78
CA GLN A 147 -7.66 -24.09 -7.71
C GLN A 147 -7.88 -24.62 -6.28
N ASN A 148 -6.97 -24.31 -5.35
CA ASN A 148 -7.06 -24.72 -3.95
C ASN A 148 -7.80 -23.71 -3.04
N LEU A 149 -8.06 -22.49 -3.50
CA LEU A 149 -8.60 -21.42 -2.65
C LEU A 149 -10.02 -21.77 -2.21
N ARG A 150 -10.25 -21.88 -0.90
CA ARG A 150 -11.59 -22.14 -0.31
C ARG A 150 -12.04 -21.06 0.66
N GLU A 151 -11.09 -20.27 1.18
CA GLU A 151 -11.35 -19.20 2.14
C GLU A 151 -10.66 -17.91 1.69
N ILE A 152 -11.37 -16.79 1.71
CA ILE A 152 -10.74 -15.47 1.67
C ILE A 152 -11.39 -14.56 2.72
N LYS A 153 -10.58 -14.05 3.64
CA LYS A 153 -10.98 -13.16 4.74
C LYS A 153 -10.66 -11.72 4.37
N ILE A 154 -11.67 -10.86 4.33
CA ILE A 154 -11.54 -9.44 3.97
C ILE A 154 -12.06 -8.59 5.12
N TYR A 155 -11.14 -8.08 5.95
CA TYR A 155 -11.49 -7.24 7.10
C TYR A 155 -11.84 -5.79 6.73
N ALA A 156 -11.54 -5.36 5.51
CA ALA A 156 -11.87 -4.03 4.99
C ALA A 156 -13.33 -3.94 4.51
N ALA A 157 -14.18 -3.22 5.25
CA ALA A 157 -15.61 -3.07 4.95
C ALA A 157 -15.93 -2.35 3.62
N ASN A 158 -15.00 -1.49 3.15
CA ASN A 158 -15.14 -0.70 1.93
C ASN A 158 -14.20 -1.19 0.81
N CYS A 159 -13.77 -2.45 0.85
CA CYS A 159 -12.89 -3.01 -0.17
C CYS A 159 -13.62 -3.11 -1.52
N ASN A 160 -13.12 -2.40 -2.54
CA ASN A 160 -13.59 -2.52 -3.92
C ASN A 160 -13.01 -3.78 -4.58
N ILE A 161 -13.87 -4.74 -4.93
CA ILE A 161 -13.48 -5.95 -5.66
C ILE A 161 -13.90 -5.76 -7.12
N VAL A 162 -12.94 -5.44 -7.99
CA VAL A 162 -13.20 -5.24 -9.42
C VAL A 162 -13.68 -6.55 -10.03
N ASN A 163 -14.89 -6.58 -10.62
CA ASN A 163 -15.46 -7.75 -11.31
C ASN A 163 -15.26 -9.09 -10.56
N LEU A 164 -15.95 -9.26 -9.42
CA LEU A 164 -15.78 -10.39 -8.50
C LEU A 164 -15.67 -11.79 -9.17
N PRO A 165 -16.49 -12.16 -10.17
CA PRO A 165 -16.38 -13.45 -10.84
C PRO A 165 -15.03 -13.72 -11.52
N GLU A 166 -14.41 -12.70 -12.09
CA GLU A 166 -13.08 -12.80 -12.68
C GLU A 166 -11.99 -12.70 -11.62
N THR A 167 -12.17 -11.85 -10.61
CA THR A 167 -11.15 -11.57 -9.57
C THR A 167 -11.00 -12.66 -8.52
N ILE A 168 -12.07 -13.38 -8.16
CA ILE A 168 -12.03 -14.49 -7.19
C ILE A 168 -12.75 -15.70 -7.81
N ASN A 169 -12.00 -16.65 -8.37
CA ASN A 169 -12.55 -17.92 -8.86
C ASN A 169 -11.56 -19.07 -8.69
N ASN A 170 -12.07 -20.28 -8.50
CA ASN A 170 -11.25 -21.48 -8.26
C ASN A 170 -11.54 -22.64 -9.22
N SER A 171 -12.69 -22.65 -9.91
CA SER A 171 -12.97 -23.60 -11.00
C SER A 171 -12.36 -23.19 -12.34
N GLY A 172 -11.88 -21.95 -12.45
CA GLY A 172 -11.71 -21.24 -13.71
C GLY A 172 -13.04 -20.70 -14.24
N LYS A 173 -13.01 -19.49 -14.81
CA LYS A 173 -14.14 -18.74 -15.39
C LYS A 173 -15.36 -18.59 -14.45
N GLY A 174 -15.33 -17.57 -13.59
CA GLY A 174 -16.55 -16.99 -13.01
C GLY A 174 -17.09 -17.61 -11.72
N ASN A 175 -16.69 -18.82 -11.34
CA ASN A 175 -17.23 -19.51 -10.17
C ASN A 175 -16.19 -19.72 -9.05
N PHE A 176 -16.62 -19.44 -7.81
CA PHE A 176 -15.86 -19.69 -6.59
C PHE A 176 -16.57 -20.71 -5.69
N ASN A 177 -16.10 -21.96 -5.74
CA ASN A 177 -16.51 -23.00 -4.81
C ASN A 177 -15.73 -22.84 -3.48
N GLY A 178 -16.10 -21.83 -2.70
CA GLY A 178 -15.48 -21.45 -1.43
C GLY A 178 -16.34 -20.42 -0.70
N THR A 179 -15.81 -19.85 0.39
CA THR A 179 -16.49 -18.84 1.20
C THR A 179 -15.66 -17.56 1.30
N VAL A 180 -16.29 -16.42 1.00
CA VAL A 180 -15.76 -15.10 1.31
C VAL A 180 -16.22 -14.72 2.72
N PHE A 181 -15.28 -14.46 3.61
CA PHE A 181 -15.53 -13.98 4.95
C PHE A 181 -15.32 -12.47 4.97
N GLY A 182 -16.30 -11.71 5.45
CA GLY A 182 -16.23 -10.24 5.48
C GLY A 182 -16.95 -9.63 6.66
N VAL A 183 -16.83 -8.30 6.77
CA VAL A 183 -17.56 -7.50 7.77
C VAL A 183 -19.06 -7.51 7.43
N ALA A 184 -19.94 -7.67 8.42
CA ALA A 184 -21.39 -7.61 8.19
C ALA A 184 -21.84 -6.18 7.82
N GLY A 185 -22.78 -6.06 6.87
CA GLY A 185 -23.26 -4.78 6.33
C GLY A 185 -22.29 -4.09 5.36
N SER A 186 -21.27 -4.80 4.87
CA SER A 186 -20.19 -4.21 4.04
C SER A 186 -20.52 -4.12 2.55
N ALA A 187 -19.72 -3.32 1.83
CA ALA A 187 -19.68 -3.35 0.37
C ALA A 187 -19.28 -4.76 -0.14
N VAL A 188 -18.33 -5.41 0.55
CA VAL A 188 -17.90 -6.79 0.27
C VAL A 188 -19.07 -7.77 0.37
N GLU A 189 -19.86 -7.73 1.46
CA GLU A 189 -21.04 -8.59 1.61
C GLU A 189 -22.05 -8.37 0.48
N SER A 190 -22.29 -7.10 0.12
CA SER A 190 -23.22 -6.72 -0.94
C SER A 190 -22.80 -7.28 -2.31
N THR A 191 -21.51 -7.15 -2.66
CA THR A 191 -20.94 -7.66 -3.91
C THR A 191 -20.87 -9.19 -3.93
N VAL A 192 -20.50 -9.84 -2.82
CA VAL A 192 -20.45 -11.31 -2.74
C VAL A 192 -21.85 -11.91 -2.92
N LYS A 193 -22.89 -11.28 -2.33
CA LYS A 193 -24.27 -11.71 -2.48
C LYS A 193 -24.85 -11.44 -3.87
N SER A 194 -24.51 -10.33 -4.54
CA SER A 194 -25.03 -10.02 -5.88
C SER A 194 -24.59 -11.03 -6.95
N TYR A 195 -23.41 -11.65 -6.78
CA TYR A 195 -22.92 -12.73 -7.64
C TYR A 195 -23.22 -14.16 -7.10
N ASN A 196 -24.08 -14.29 -6.08
CA ASN A 196 -24.46 -15.58 -5.48
C ASN A 196 -23.26 -16.42 -4.99
N TYR A 197 -22.24 -15.77 -4.43
CA TYR A 197 -21.11 -16.43 -3.77
C TYR A 197 -21.44 -16.68 -2.29
N ASN A 198 -20.83 -17.70 -1.67
CA ASN A 198 -21.03 -17.94 -0.24
C ASN A 198 -20.36 -16.84 0.58
N PHE A 199 -21.15 -16.14 1.40
CA PHE A 199 -20.68 -15.14 2.35
C PHE A 199 -20.77 -15.65 3.80
N SER A 200 -19.80 -15.29 4.63
CA SER A 200 -19.86 -15.50 6.09
C SER A 200 -19.38 -14.25 6.85
N ALA A 201 -20.07 -13.92 7.94
CA ALA A 201 -19.73 -12.76 8.76
C ALA A 201 -18.54 -13.07 9.69
N LEU A 202 -17.49 -12.24 9.61
CA LEU A 202 -16.37 -12.24 10.55
C LEU A 202 -16.88 -11.85 11.95
N GLN A 203 -16.60 -12.69 12.95
CA GLN A 203 -17.07 -12.48 14.33
C GLN A 203 -16.25 -11.38 15.03
N ASP A 204 -14.92 -11.49 14.95
CA ASP A 204 -13.96 -10.53 15.51
C ASP A 204 -13.32 -9.73 14.37
N VAL A 205 -13.82 -8.52 14.11
CA VAL A 205 -13.22 -7.59 13.15
C VAL A 205 -12.19 -6.73 13.88
N PRO A 206 -10.88 -6.79 13.54
CA PRO A 206 -9.88 -5.93 14.14
C PRO A 206 -10.25 -4.45 13.93
N LYS A 207 -10.08 -3.63 14.96
CA LYS A 207 -10.28 -2.19 14.79
C LYS A 207 -9.05 -1.59 14.09
N ALA A 208 -9.28 -0.78 13.05
CA ALA A 208 -8.23 -0.03 12.39
C ALA A 208 -7.44 0.79 13.43
N THR A 209 -6.17 0.43 13.60
CA THR A 209 -5.27 0.96 14.61
C THR A 209 -4.16 1.73 13.90
N THR A 210 -4.24 3.05 13.94
CA THR A 210 -3.36 3.94 13.15
C THR A 210 -1.91 3.87 13.66
N THR A 211 -1.12 2.96 13.10
CA THR A 211 0.31 2.79 13.42
C THR A 211 1.11 3.94 12.81
N THR A 212 1.04 5.11 13.45
CA THR A 212 1.86 6.27 13.13
C THR A 212 3.31 5.98 13.51
N THR A 213 4.08 5.42 12.58
CA THR A 213 5.52 5.17 12.75
C THR A 213 6.28 6.49 12.83
N LYS A 214 6.26 7.12 14.02
CA LYS A 214 6.97 8.37 14.31
C LYS A 214 8.47 8.13 14.25
N ALA A 215 9.08 8.50 13.12
CA ALA A 215 10.52 8.49 12.93
C ALA A 215 11.21 9.21 14.11
N THR A 216 11.92 8.44 14.92
CA THR A 216 12.57 8.93 16.15
C THR A 216 14.04 9.16 15.86
N THR A 217 14.37 10.39 15.49
CA THR A 217 15.74 10.82 15.21
C THR A 217 16.56 10.88 16.49
N THR A 218 17.21 9.78 16.85
CA THR A 218 18.07 9.67 18.03
C THR A 218 19.39 10.42 17.82
N THR A 219 19.42 11.72 18.10
CA THR A 219 20.63 12.53 18.05
C THR A 219 21.57 12.17 19.21
N THR A 220 22.55 11.30 18.95
CA THR A 220 23.60 10.95 19.91
C THR A 220 24.58 12.11 20.11
N LYS A 221 24.51 12.74 21.30
CA LYS A 221 25.40 13.84 21.68
C LYS A 221 26.81 13.31 22.02
N ALA A 222 27.76 13.51 21.12
CA ALA A 222 29.17 13.22 21.40
C ALA A 222 29.70 14.08 22.58
N THR A 223 30.50 13.47 23.45
CA THR A 223 31.14 14.14 24.60
C THR A 223 32.65 14.14 24.39
N THR A 224 33.24 15.31 24.20
CA THR A 224 34.67 15.47 23.90
C THR A 224 35.48 15.70 25.18
N THR A 225 36.22 14.68 25.62
CA THR A 225 37.12 14.80 26.78
C THR A 225 38.41 15.51 26.39
N THR A 226 38.67 16.69 26.96
CA THR A 226 39.93 17.42 26.77
C THR A 226 41.03 16.89 27.68
N LYS A 227 42.23 16.64 27.12
CA LYS A 227 43.47 16.45 27.87
C LYS A 227 44.51 17.43 27.34
N ALA A 228 44.99 18.32 28.20
CA ALA A 228 45.91 19.38 27.82
C ALA A 228 47.38 18.96 27.95
N THR A 229 48.19 19.39 26.98
CA THR A 229 49.66 19.46 27.08
C THR A 229 50.11 20.76 26.42
N THR A 230 51.09 21.46 26.99
CA THR A 230 51.56 22.78 26.54
C THR A 230 53.00 22.74 26.04
N LYS A 231 53.35 23.57 25.04
CA LYS A 231 54.36 24.67 25.15
C LYS A 231 54.43 25.50 23.84
N ALA A 232 55.00 26.71 23.95
CA ALA A 232 55.22 27.72 22.90
C ALA A 232 56.10 27.22 21.72
N THR A 233 56.23 27.91 20.58
CA THR A 233 56.19 29.36 20.23
C THR A 233 55.84 29.48 18.72
N THR A 234 55.39 30.57 18.07
CA THR A 234 55.35 32.03 18.36
C THR A 234 54.01 32.64 17.85
N ALA A 235 53.94 33.91 17.40
CA ALA A 235 52.69 34.60 17.06
C ALA A 235 52.85 35.77 16.06
N LYS A 236 51.74 36.10 15.35
CA LYS A 236 51.22 37.45 14.94
C LYS A 236 50.50 37.39 13.56
N PRO A 237 49.34 38.04 13.35
CA PRO A 237 48.28 38.50 14.27
C PRO A 237 46.91 37.83 13.99
N THR A 238 45.87 38.20 14.75
CA THR A 238 44.54 37.56 14.72
C THR A 238 43.46 38.43 14.04
N THR A 239 42.63 37.81 13.19
CA THR A 239 41.23 38.23 12.96
C THR A 239 40.33 37.00 12.76
N THR A 240 39.81 36.45 13.85
CA THR A 240 38.80 35.37 13.79
C THR A 240 37.42 35.99 13.59
N ALA A 241 36.82 35.79 12.42
CA ALA A 241 35.43 36.16 12.18
C ALA A 241 34.48 35.12 12.77
N THR A 242 33.68 35.51 13.76
CA THR A 242 32.60 34.67 14.31
C THR A 242 31.41 34.68 13.35
N THR A 243 31.27 33.65 12.52
CA THR A 243 30.08 33.47 11.68
C THR A 243 28.90 33.01 12.53
N THR A 244 28.12 33.95 13.06
CA THR A 244 26.83 33.68 13.69
C THR A 244 25.85 33.17 12.63
N VAL A 245 25.61 31.86 12.58
CA VAL A 245 24.58 31.27 11.72
C VAL A 245 23.21 31.44 12.38
N THR A 246 22.59 32.60 12.15
CA THR A 246 21.20 32.85 12.52
C THR A 246 20.29 32.00 11.63
N THR A 247 19.77 30.89 12.14
CA THR A 247 18.77 30.07 11.44
C THR A 247 17.40 30.75 11.51
N THR A 248 17.14 31.69 10.60
CA THR A 248 15.82 32.30 10.43
C THR A 248 14.82 31.27 9.93
N THR A 249 13.82 30.93 10.74
CA THR A 249 12.74 30.01 10.35
C THR A 249 11.75 30.71 9.42
N THR A 250 12.11 30.84 8.14
CA THR A 250 11.22 31.38 7.12
C THR A 250 10.16 30.34 6.73
N THR A 251 8.92 30.55 7.15
CA THR A 251 7.77 29.79 6.64
C THR A 251 7.56 30.11 5.16
N PHE A 252 7.69 29.11 4.29
CA PHE A 252 7.35 29.23 2.87
C PHE A 252 5.83 29.39 2.69
N GLN A 253 5.39 30.62 2.41
CA GLN A 253 4.12 30.90 1.76
C GLN A 253 4.34 30.78 0.25
N TRP A 254 3.56 29.95 -0.44
CA TRP A 254 3.68 29.76 -1.89
C TRP A 254 3.06 30.92 -2.66
N ASN A 255 3.86 31.97 -2.87
CA ASN A 255 3.50 33.09 -3.73
C ASN A 255 3.94 32.82 -5.19
N TRP A 256 3.00 32.37 -6.04
CA TRP A 256 3.25 32.06 -7.44
C TRP A 256 3.38 33.32 -8.32
N GLY A 257 4.54 33.98 -8.26
CA GLY A 257 4.92 35.04 -9.20
C GLY A 257 5.88 34.52 -10.27
N TRP A 258 5.41 34.34 -11.51
CA TRP A 258 6.26 34.07 -12.68
C TRP A 258 6.51 35.36 -13.49
N PRO A 259 7.72 35.57 -14.06
CA PRO A 259 8.04 36.80 -14.75
C PRO A 259 7.60 36.82 -16.23
N GLY A 260 6.71 37.76 -16.56
CA GLY A 260 6.69 38.43 -17.86
C GLY A 260 6.29 37.64 -19.12
N TRP A 261 5.00 37.39 -19.30
CA TRP A 261 4.36 37.25 -20.62
C TRP A 261 3.23 38.28 -20.76
N PRO A 262 2.88 38.74 -21.98
CA PRO A 262 1.88 39.80 -22.18
C PRO A 262 0.49 39.36 -21.71
N GLY A 263 -0.21 40.28 -21.03
CA GLY A 263 -1.40 39.97 -20.26
C GLY A 263 -2.59 39.47 -21.08
N TRP A 264 -3.22 38.40 -20.60
CA TRP A 264 -4.56 37.99 -21.04
C TRP A 264 -5.62 38.97 -20.49
N PRO A 265 -6.73 39.20 -21.23
CA PRO A 265 -7.80 40.08 -20.78
C PRO A 265 -8.55 39.47 -19.57
N PRO A 266 -9.19 40.30 -18.72
CA PRO A 266 -9.95 39.81 -17.58
C PRO A 266 -11.11 38.92 -18.03
N GLN A 267 -11.18 37.69 -17.50
CA GLN A 267 -12.31 36.80 -17.74
C GLN A 267 -13.60 37.43 -17.22
N GLN A 268 -14.61 37.55 -18.09
CA GLN A 268 -15.94 37.96 -17.69
C GLN A 268 -16.61 36.81 -16.92
N THR A 269 -16.97 37.06 -15.66
CA THR A 269 -17.70 36.10 -14.84
C THR A 269 -19.15 35.95 -15.30
N GLN A 270 -19.41 35.05 -16.25
CA GLN A 270 -20.77 34.56 -16.49
C GLN A 270 -21.10 33.49 -15.46
N THR A 271 -21.84 33.89 -14.42
CA THR A 271 -22.39 32.97 -13.42
C THR A 271 -23.62 32.24 -13.97
N THR A 272 -23.41 31.28 -14.87
CA THR A 272 -24.44 30.31 -15.25
C THR A 272 -24.59 29.28 -14.12
N LYS A 273 -25.58 29.50 -13.26
CA LYS A 273 -26.12 28.48 -12.36
C LYS A 273 -26.40 27.20 -13.17
N PRO A 274 -25.98 25.99 -12.73
CA PRO A 274 -26.29 24.77 -13.45
C PRO A 274 -27.80 24.58 -13.56
N GLU A 275 -28.30 24.54 -14.80
CA GLU A 275 -29.69 24.25 -15.10
C GLU A 275 -29.92 22.73 -14.96
N PRO A 276 -31.04 22.28 -14.36
CA PRO A 276 -31.33 20.84 -14.28
C PRO A 276 -31.44 20.25 -15.69
N PRO A 277 -30.91 19.04 -15.93
CA PRO A 277 -30.78 18.50 -17.28
C PRO A 277 -32.14 18.25 -17.93
N THR A 278 -32.38 18.87 -19.08
CA THR A 278 -33.56 18.66 -19.92
C THR A 278 -33.64 17.18 -20.35
N PRO A 279 -34.71 16.44 -20.04
CA PRO A 279 -34.82 15.03 -20.42
C PRO A 279 -34.92 14.86 -21.94
N GLY A 280 -33.92 14.23 -22.57
CA GLY A 280 -34.01 13.76 -23.96
C GLY A 280 -32.70 13.75 -24.76
N THR A 281 -31.72 14.61 -24.44
CA THR A 281 -30.48 14.69 -25.21
C THR A 281 -29.50 13.59 -24.79
N GLN A 282 -29.02 12.77 -25.73
CA GLN A 282 -27.90 11.86 -25.44
C GLN A 282 -26.64 12.68 -25.06
N PRO A 283 -25.83 12.24 -24.09
CA PRO A 283 -24.59 12.92 -23.75
C PRO A 283 -23.64 12.93 -24.95
N ALA A 284 -22.95 14.04 -25.16
CA ALA A 284 -21.98 14.17 -26.24
C ALA A 284 -20.86 13.10 -26.14
N PRO A 285 -20.28 12.67 -27.27
CA PRO A 285 -19.16 11.73 -27.27
C PRO A 285 -18.02 12.17 -26.35
N ILE A 286 -17.38 11.22 -25.67
CA ILE A 286 -16.19 11.47 -24.87
C ILE A 286 -14.99 11.77 -25.78
N LEU A 287 -14.21 12.79 -25.41
CA LEU A 287 -12.98 13.18 -26.08
C LEU A 287 -11.81 12.67 -25.25
N PHE A 288 -11.28 11.48 -25.56
CA PHE A 288 -10.22 10.86 -24.76
C PHE A 288 -9.07 11.83 -24.49
N GLY A 289 -8.74 11.99 -23.21
CA GLY A 289 -7.77 12.95 -22.69
C GLY A 289 -8.39 14.19 -22.03
N ASP A 290 -9.65 14.52 -22.35
CA ASP A 290 -10.41 15.65 -21.79
C ASP A 290 -10.99 15.25 -20.42
N ALA A 291 -10.16 15.35 -19.38
CA ALA A 291 -10.52 14.97 -18.01
C ALA A 291 -11.45 16.00 -17.35
N ASN A 292 -11.34 17.27 -17.75
CA ASN A 292 -12.11 18.37 -17.18
C ASN A 292 -13.43 18.67 -17.94
N LEU A 293 -13.58 18.15 -19.16
CA LEU A 293 -14.74 18.25 -20.06
C LEU A 293 -14.93 19.63 -20.75
N ASP A 294 -13.86 20.42 -20.92
CA ASP A 294 -13.91 21.68 -21.70
C ASP A 294 -13.66 21.53 -23.21
N LYS A 295 -13.45 20.29 -23.69
CA LYS A 295 -13.22 19.90 -25.09
C LYS A 295 -11.81 20.21 -25.61
N LYS A 296 -10.83 20.25 -24.72
CA LYS A 296 -9.40 20.21 -25.05
C LYS A 296 -8.75 18.98 -24.43
N VAL A 297 -7.49 18.73 -24.78
CA VAL A 297 -6.64 17.72 -24.17
C VAL A 297 -5.30 18.41 -23.89
N ASP A 298 -5.18 19.01 -22.70
CA ASP A 298 -4.00 19.78 -22.34
C ASP A 298 -3.47 19.46 -20.93
N ILE A 299 -2.49 20.23 -20.47
CA ILE A 299 -1.82 19.97 -19.19
C ILE A 299 -2.77 20.09 -17.99
N SER A 300 -3.88 20.83 -18.13
CA SER A 300 -4.91 20.95 -17.08
C SER A 300 -5.60 19.63 -16.78
N ASP A 301 -5.81 18.77 -17.78
CA ASP A 301 -6.38 17.43 -17.62
C ASP A 301 -5.45 16.51 -16.82
N ALA A 302 -4.17 16.49 -17.20
CA ALA A 302 -3.15 15.74 -16.47
C ALA A 302 -2.98 16.26 -15.02
N VAL A 303 -3.10 17.57 -14.80
CA VAL A 303 -3.09 18.17 -13.46
C VAL A 303 -4.32 17.75 -12.65
N LEU A 304 -5.52 17.76 -13.23
CA LEU A 304 -6.74 17.33 -12.57
C LEU A 304 -6.68 15.84 -12.17
N ILE A 305 -6.15 14.98 -13.05
CA ILE A 305 -5.86 13.58 -12.74
C ILE A 305 -4.94 13.48 -11.50
N MET A 306 -3.78 14.14 -11.53
CA MET A 306 -2.81 14.09 -10.42
C MET A 306 -3.38 14.66 -9.12
N GLN A 307 -4.22 15.69 -9.18
CA GLN A 307 -4.95 16.25 -8.03
C GLN A 307 -5.98 15.27 -7.48
N SER A 308 -6.78 14.64 -8.34
CA SER A 308 -7.79 13.64 -7.95
C SER A 308 -7.18 12.43 -7.25
N LEU A 309 -5.98 12.00 -7.68
CA LEU A 309 -5.21 10.91 -7.08
C LEU A 309 -4.52 11.34 -5.77
N SER A 310 -4.04 12.58 -5.70
CA SER A 310 -3.34 13.10 -4.51
C SER A 310 -4.30 13.47 -3.37
N ASN A 311 -5.53 13.88 -3.68
CA ASN A 311 -6.56 14.18 -2.68
C ASN A 311 -7.98 13.88 -3.25
N PRO A 312 -8.42 12.60 -3.22
CA PRO A 312 -9.74 12.20 -3.72
C PRO A 312 -10.91 12.90 -3.01
N SER A 313 -10.75 13.29 -1.75
CA SER A 313 -11.76 14.02 -0.97
C SER A 313 -11.97 15.47 -1.39
N LEU A 314 -11.02 16.08 -2.12
CA LEU A 314 -11.20 17.41 -2.71
C LEU A 314 -11.48 17.31 -4.22
N TYR A 315 -10.70 16.51 -4.95
CA TYR A 315 -10.67 16.54 -6.42
C TYR A 315 -11.12 15.25 -7.11
N GLY A 316 -11.50 14.21 -6.36
CA GLY A 316 -12.11 12.99 -6.91
C GLY A 316 -13.60 13.14 -7.25
N ILE A 317 -14.23 12.08 -7.75
CA ILE A 317 -15.64 12.06 -8.24
C ILE A 317 -16.66 12.65 -7.25
N ASN A 318 -16.44 12.46 -5.95
CA ASN A 318 -17.29 12.98 -4.87
C ASN A 318 -16.53 14.02 -4.02
N GLY A 319 -15.55 14.71 -4.61
CA GLY A 319 -14.74 15.73 -3.98
C GLY A 319 -15.50 17.03 -3.74
N SER A 320 -15.05 17.83 -2.77
CA SER A 320 -15.73 19.09 -2.40
C SER A 320 -15.30 20.33 -3.21
N GLU A 321 -14.27 20.25 -4.04
CA GLU A 321 -13.84 21.38 -4.87
C GLU A 321 -14.67 21.48 -6.17
N PRO A 322 -15.11 22.67 -6.60
CA PRO A 322 -15.91 22.82 -7.82
C PRO A 322 -15.23 22.30 -9.09
N SER A 323 -13.90 22.25 -9.11
CA SER A 323 -13.08 21.72 -10.20
C SER A 323 -12.58 20.28 -9.94
N HIS A 324 -13.34 19.47 -9.22
CA HIS A 324 -13.10 18.02 -9.11
C HIS A 324 -13.28 17.29 -10.46
N ILE A 325 -12.67 16.10 -10.61
CA ILE A 325 -12.96 15.21 -11.74
C ILE A 325 -14.37 14.63 -11.59
N THR A 326 -15.12 14.54 -12.69
CA THR A 326 -16.46 13.91 -12.69
C THR A 326 -16.38 12.45 -13.17
N GLU A 327 -17.43 11.65 -13.02
CA GLU A 327 -17.44 10.27 -13.55
C GLU A 327 -17.21 10.25 -15.07
N ARG A 328 -17.85 11.16 -15.84
CA ARG A 328 -17.57 11.32 -17.29
C ARG A 328 -16.17 11.86 -17.56
N GLY A 329 -15.62 12.70 -16.69
CA GLY A 329 -14.23 13.16 -16.78
C GLY A 329 -13.24 12.00 -16.58
N LYS A 330 -13.53 11.09 -15.65
CA LYS A 330 -12.78 9.86 -15.40
C LYS A 330 -12.86 8.88 -16.57
N ASP A 331 -14.05 8.65 -17.14
CA ASP A 331 -14.24 7.83 -18.36
C ASP A 331 -13.46 8.38 -19.58
N SER A 332 -13.24 9.69 -19.60
CA SER A 332 -12.51 10.44 -20.63
C SER A 332 -11.00 10.47 -20.37
N ALA A 333 -10.61 10.46 -19.09
CA ALA A 333 -9.23 10.54 -18.62
C ALA A 333 -8.51 9.19 -18.53
N ASP A 334 -9.21 8.06 -18.54
CA ASP A 334 -8.62 6.71 -18.61
C ASP A 334 -8.17 6.40 -20.06
N VAL A 335 -6.88 6.61 -20.33
CA VAL A 335 -6.29 6.69 -21.69
C VAL A 335 -4.90 6.04 -21.79
N SER A 336 -4.56 5.13 -20.87
CA SER A 336 -3.28 4.42 -20.87
C SER A 336 -3.34 2.94 -20.48
N SER A 337 -4.41 2.47 -19.85
CA SER A 337 -4.67 1.04 -19.58
C SER A 337 -6.17 0.72 -19.52
N ARG A 338 -6.93 1.46 -20.34
CA ARG A 338 -8.39 1.56 -20.44
C ARG A 338 -9.20 0.49 -19.71
N GLY A 339 -9.72 0.87 -18.55
CA GLY A 339 -10.55 0.04 -17.67
C GLY A 339 -9.92 -0.27 -16.32
N ASP A 340 -8.64 0.09 -16.09
CA ASP A 340 -8.08 0.15 -14.73
C ASP A 340 -8.45 1.45 -13.99
N GLY A 341 -9.00 2.43 -14.72
CA GLY A 341 -9.43 3.73 -14.20
C GLY A 341 -8.28 4.73 -14.14
N VAL A 342 -8.58 5.98 -13.82
CA VAL A 342 -7.60 7.07 -13.84
C VAL A 342 -6.39 6.79 -12.94
N THR A 343 -5.19 6.82 -13.54
CA THR A 343 -3.88 6.61 -12.90
C THR A 343 -2.88 7.73 -13.24
N ASN A 344 -1.67 7.65 -12.66
CA ASN A 344 -0.54 8.51 -13.05
C ASN A 344 0.01 8.20 -14.46
N HIS A 345 -0.28 7.03 -15.04
CA HIS A 345 0.11 6.72 -16.42
C HIS A 345 -0.73 7.51 -17.43
N ASP A 346 -1.99 7.82 -17.10
CA ASP A 346 -2.89 8.59 -17.95
C ASP A 346 -2.50 10.06 -17.99
N ALA A 347 -2.22 10.66 -16.82
CA ALA A 347 -1.61 11.98 -16.75
C ALA A 347 -0.30 12.05 -17.55
N LEU A 348 0.52 10.99 -17.52
CA LEU A 348 1.76 10.90 -18.30
C LEU A 348 1.50 10.69 -19.82
N ALA A 349 0.43 10.00 -20.20
CA ALA A 349 0.02 9.83 -21.60
C ALA A 349 -0.47 11.17 -22.19
N ILE A 350 -1.32 11.88 -21.45
CA ILE A 350 -1.78 13.24 -21.79
C ILE A 350 -0.59 14.20 -21.86
N GLN A 351 0.30 14.21 -20.86
CA GLN A 351 1.53 15.02 -20.92
C GLN A 351 2.39 14.75 -22.16
N LYS A 352 2.56 13.49 -22.58
CA LYS A 352 3.29 13.14 -23.81
C LYS A 352 2.56 13.61 -25.06
N TYR A 353 1.23 13.52 -25.09
CA TYR A 353 0.40 13.95 -26.22
C TYR A 353 0.41 15.48 -26.38
N THR A 354 0.20 16.24 -25.29
CA THR A 354 0.27 17.71 -25.28
C THR A 354 1.68 18.26 -25.57
N LEU A 355 2.73 17.42 -25.51
CA LEU A 355 4.11 17.76 -25.87
C LEU A 355 4.53 17.24 -27.26
N ASP A 356 3.59 16.78 -28.10
CA ASP A 356 3.83 16.17 -29.43
C ASP A 356 4.78 14.96 -29.42
N LEU A 357 5.02 14.33 -28.26
CA LEU A 357 5.87 13.15 -28.11
C LEU A 357 5.19 11.85 -28.54
N VAL A 358 3.85 11.87 -28.65
CA VAL A 358 3.03 10.81 -29.25
C VAL A 358 1.91 11.45 -30.07
N THR A 359 1.63 10.90 -31.25
CA THR A 359 0.62 11.44 -32.19
C THR A 359 -0.83 11.11 -31.81
N SER A 360 -1.03 10.26 -30.80
CA SER A 360 -2.33 9.76 -30.34
C SER A 360 -2.20 9.20 -28.93
N LEU A 361 -3.26 9.30 -28.13
CA LEU A 361 -3.35 8.60 -26.85
C LEU A 361 -3.52 7.08 -27.07
N PRO A 362 -2.96 6.22 -26.20
CA PRO A 362 -3.10 4.77 -26.29
C PRO A 362 -4.47 4.27 -25.79
N CYS A 363 -5.40 4.08 -26.75
CA CYS A 363 -6.79 3.66 -26.59
C CYS A 363 -7.04 2.26 -25.99
#